data_AF-A0A319BU73-F1
#
_entry.id   AF-A0A319BU73-F1
#
_cell.length_a   1.000
_cell.length_b   1.000
_cell.length_c   1.000
_cell.angle_alpha   90.00
_cell.angle_beta   90.00
_cell.angle_gamma   90.00
#
_symmetry.space_group_name_H-M   'P 1'
#
loop_
_entity.id
_entity.type
_entity.pdbx_description
1 polymer ?
#
loop_
_entity_poly.entity_id
_entity_poly.type
_entity_poly.pdbx_seq_one_letter_code
_entity_poly.pdbx_strand_id
1 'polypeptide(L)'
;MPYEVWRKKRLSRTHDVDPVKNTKAERERFRRGWAAMCKKANDLYLDGIENGRDRRVYMVIHDVRKNRQGKGKYTSFNSHPRESWVPSQDEVDEHYPITKKVTPADFGNNLAGKPGAGRLQSLSKGRQRLFKISKPPLWAYS
;
A
#
# COMPACT_ATOMS: atom_id res chain seq x y z
N MET A 1 36.16 10.59 -16.30
CA MET A 1 34.95 10.72 -15.43
C MET A 1 34.04 9.50 -15.56
N PRO A 2 34.19 8.46 -14.71
CA PRO A 2 33.46 7.19 -14.82
C PRO A 2 31.95 7.26 -14.47
N TYR A 3 31.47 8.38 -13.93
CA TYR A 3 30.06 8.55 -13.54
C TYR A 3 29.10 8.71 -14.73
N GLU A 4 29.58 9.24 -15.87
CA GLU A 4 28.75 9.47 -17.07
C GLU A 4 28.43 8.17 -17.80
N VAL A 5 29.39 7.24 -17.79
CA VAL A 5 29.22 5.90 -18.37
C VAL A 5 28.14 5.13 -17.63
N TRP A 6 28.12 5.21 -16.29
CA TRP A 6 27.08 4.57 -15.48
C TRP A 6 25.70 5.17 -15.69
N ARG A 7 25.60 6.49 -15.83
CA ARG A 7 24.33 7.19 -16.08
C ARG A 7 23.77 6.83 -17.46
N LYS A 8 24.60 6.85 -18.51
CA LYS A 8 24.23 6.42 -19.88
C LYS A 8 23.84 4.94 -19.94
N LYS A 9 24.56 4.05 -19.23
CA LYS A 9 24.25 2.60 -19.17
C LYS A 9 22.93 2.30 -18.42
N ARG A 10 22.51 3.18 -17.52
CA ARG A 10 21.23 3.06 -16.80
C ARG A 10 20.07 3.58 -17.66
N LEU A 11 20.29 4.65 -18.43
CA LEU A 11 19.36 5.21 -19.41
C LEU A 11 19.16 4.30 -20.64
N SER A 12 20.17 3.54 -21.06
CA SER A 12 20.02 2.57 -22.15
C SER A 12 19.28 1.30 -21.73
N ARG A 13 19.31 0.94 -20.44
CA ARG A 13 18.62 -0.23 -19.87
C ARG A 13 17.11 -0.07 -19.77
N THR A 14 16.58 1.14 -19.82
CA THR A 14 15.14 1.41 -19.78
C THR A 14 14.42 1.03 -21.08
N HIS A 15 15.15 0.81 -22.18
CA HIS A 15 14.56 0.58 -23.50
C HIS A 15 14.35 -0.90 -23.86
N ASP A 16 15.03 -1.83 -23.17
CA ASP A 16 14.94 -3.29 -23.38
C ASP A 16 14.56 -3.99 -22.06
N VAL A 17 13.34 -3.76 -21.59
CA VAL A 17 12.81 -4.51 -20.45
C VAL A 17 12.29 -5.85 -20.98
N ASP A 18 13.07 -6.90 -20.76
CA ASP A 18 12.67 -8.29 -20.99
C ASP A 18 11.23 -8.53 -20.48
N PRO A 19 10.28 -8.93 -21.36
CA PRO A 19 8.88 -9.11 -21.02
C PRO A 19 8.66 -10.05 -19.83
N VAL A 20 9.51 -11.06 -19.69
CA VAL A 20 9.42 -12.04 -18.59
C VAL A 20 9.79 -11.41 -17.26
N LYS A 21 10.81 -10.53 -17.25
CA LYS A 21 11.20 -9.78 -16.04
C LYS A 21 10.12 -8.78 -15.64
N ASN A 22 9.49 -8.12 -16.61
CA ASN A 22 8.41 -7.19 -16.35
C ASN A 22 7.18 -7.89 -15.74
N THR A 23 6.72 -9.00 -16.33
CA THR A 23 5.57 -9.75 -15.80
C THR A 23 5.81 -10.29 -14.38
N LYS A 24 7.04 -10.72 -14.06
CA LYS A 24 7.41 -11.13 -12.69
C LYS A 24 7.36 -9.95 -11.72
N ALA A 25 7.89 -8.79 -12.14
CA ALA A 25 7.87 -7.57 -11.33
C ALA A 25 6.44 -7.07 -11.08
N GLU A 26 5.57 -7.10 -12.09
CA GLU A 26 4.16 -6.74 -11.96
C GLU A 26 3.41 -7.66 -10.99
N ARG A 27 3.60 -8.98 -11.12
CA ARG A 27 3.02 -9.96 -10.18
C ARG A 27 3.45 -9.68 -8.75
N GLU A 28 4.73 -9.38 -8.55
CA GLU A 28 5.28 -9.09 -7.23
C GLU A 28 4.76 -7.76 -6.67
N ARG A 29 4.60 -6.72 -7.50
CA ARG A 29 3.97 -5.46 -7.12
C ARG A 29 2.53 -5.68 -6.66
N PHE A 30 1.75 -6.46 -7.42
CA PHE A 30 0.39 -6.82 -7.05
C PHE A 30 0.35 -7.56 -5.71
N ARG A 31 1.19 -8.58 -5.54
CA ARG A 31 1.27 -9.37 -4.29
C ARG A 31 1.56 -8.49 -3.08
N ARG A 32 2.51 -7.55 -3.19
CA ARG A 32 2.84 -6.60 -2.12
C ARG A 32 1.70 -5.61 -1.86
N GLY A 33 1.07 -5.09 -2.91
CA GLY A 33 -0.08 -4.20 -2.79
C GLY A 33 -1.25 -4.87 -2.08
N TRP A 34 -1.58 -6.10 -2.48
CA TRP A 34 -2.61 -6.92 -1.85
C TRP A 34 -2.32 -7.13 -0.36
N ALA A 35 -1.13 -7.61 -0.02
CA ALA A 35 -0.75 -7.83 1.38
C ALA A 35 -0.82 -6.54 2.22
N ALA A 36 -0.40 -5.40 1.67
CA ALA A 36 -0.49 -4.11 2.35
C ALA A 36 -1.95 -3.66 2.57
N MET A 37 -2.84 -3.91 1.61
CA MET A 37 -4.27 -3.61 1.76
C MET A 37 -4.93 -4.50 2.82
N CYS A 38 -4.68 -5.82 2.79
CA CYS A 38 -5.20 -6.73 3.80
C CYS A 38 -4.72 -6.35 5.21
N LYS A 39 -3.44 -5.96 5.34
CA LYS A 39 -2.92 -5.47 6.61
C LYS A 39 -3.69 -4.24 7.11
N LYS A 40 -3.87 -3.23 6.27
CA LYS A 40 -4.63 -2.02 6.63
C LYS A 40 -6.09 -2.32 7.00
N ALA A 41 -6.72 -3.26 6.28
CA ALA A 41 -8.08 -3.70 6.56
C ALA A 41 -8.16 -4.39 7.93
N ASN A 42 -7.16 -5.21 8.27
CA ASN A 42 -7.06 -5.83 9.58
C ASN A 42 -6.79 -4.81 10.69
N ASP A 43 -5.91 -3.84 10.46
CA ASP A 43 -5.64 -2.77 11.42
C ASP A 43 -6.91 -1.95 11.72
N LEU A 44 -7.76 -1.71 10.72
CA LEU A 44 -9.06 -1.03 10.90
C LEU A 44 -10.05 -1.82 11.75
N TYR A 45 -10.04 -3.15 11.63
CA TYR A 45 -10.81 -4.06 12.47
C TYR A 45 -10.31 -4.02 13.92
N LEU A 46 -8.99 -4.14 14.13
CA LEU A 46 -8.39 -4.10 15.46
C LEU A 46 -8.64 -2.76 16.18
N ASP A 47 -8.52 -1.63 15.47
CA ASP A 47 -8.89 -0.30 15.99
C ASP A 47 -10.39 -0.23 16.38
N GLY A 48 -11.25 -0.95 15.66
CA GLY A 48 -12.65 -1.11 16.06
C GLY A 48 -12.77 -1.74 17.44
N ILE A 49 -12.12 -2.89 17.62
CA ILE A 49 -12.12 -3.64 18.88
C ILE A 49 -11.59 -2.78 20.03
N GLU A 50 -10.45 -2.09 19.84
CA GLU A 50 -9.86 -1.23 20.87
C GLU A 50 -10.79 -0.08 21.29
N ASN A 51 -11.58 0.45 20.36
CA ASN A 51 -12.56 1.50 20.62
C ASN A 51 -13.95 0.97 21.05
N GLY A 52 -14.08 -0.35 21.31
CA GLY A 52 -15.34 -0.98 21.72
C GLY A 52 -16.40 -1.07 20.62
N ARG A 53 -16.02 -0.99 19.34
CA ARG A 53 -16.91 -1.10 18.19
C ARG A 53 -16.66 -2.41 17.43
N ASP A 54 -17.70 -3.19 17.18
CA ASP A 54 -17.59 -4.34 16.26
C ASP A 54 -17.55 -3.84 14.81
N ARG A 55 -16.35 -3.76 14.23
CA ARG A 55 -16.16 -3.38 12.82
C ARG A 55 -15.85 -4.62 12.00
N ARG A 56 -16.78 -5.01 11.15
CA ARG A 56 -16.59 -6.15 10.26
C ARG A 56 -16.11 -5.68 8.90
N VAL A 57 -14.99 -6.21 8.44
CA VAL A 57 -14.37 -5.82 7.17
C VAL A 57 -14.33 -7.01 6.21
N TYR A 58 -14.88 -6.80 5.01
CA TYR A 58 -14.82 -7.72 3.89
C TYR A 58 -14.31 -6.98 2.65
N MET A 59 -13.34 -7.55 1.97
CA MET A 59 -12.80 -7.01 0.73
C MET A 59 -12.81 -8.09 -0.35
N VAL A 60 -13.20 -7.72 -1.56
CA VAL A 60 -13.13 -8.59 -2.74
C VAL A 60 -12.45 -7.84 -3.88
N ILE A 61 -11.55 -8.53 -4.57
CA ILE A 61 -10.93 -8.07 -5.80
C ILE A 61 -11.28 -9.05 -6.89
N HIS A 62 -11.88 -8.53 -7.96
CA HIS A 62 -12.08 -9.25 -9.20
C HIS A 62 -10.99 -8.84 -10.20
N ASP A 63 -10.03 -9.73 -10.44
CA ASP A 63 -8.96 -9.54 -11.41
C ASP A 63 -9.41 -10.04 -12.79
N VAL A 64 -9.67 -9.09 -13.70
CA VAL A 64 -10.06 -9.34 -15.08
C VAL A 64 -8.93 -8.92 -16.00
N ARG A 65 -8.39 -9.89 -16.76
CA ARG A 65 -7.40 -9.60 -17.79
C ARG A 65 -8.10 -9.02 -19.01
N LYS A 66 -7.86 -7.74 -19.30
CA LYS A 66 -8.29 -7.09 -20.54
C LYS A 66 -7.81 -7.95 -21.73
N ASN A 67 -8.72 -8.27 -22.65
CA ASN A 67 -8.48 -9.01 -23.90
C ASN A 67 -8.33 -10.54 -23.81
N ARG A 68 -8.55 -11.16 -22.65
CA ARG A 68 -8.71 -12.63 -22.57
C ARG A 68 -10.18 -12.96 -22.31
N GLN A 69 -10.81 -13.67 -23.25
CA GLN A 69 -12.09 -14.35 -22.98
C GLN A 69 -11.84 -15.44 -21.95
N GLY A 70 -11.97 -15.09 -20.68
CA GLY A 70 -11.75 -16.01 -19.58
C GLY A 70 -12.42 -15.48 -18.32
N LYS A 71 -12.90 -16.41 -17.49
CA LYS A 71 -13.46 -16.09 -16.18
C LYS A 71 -12.36 -15.40 -15.35
N GLY A 72 -12.66 -14.21 -14.84
CA GLY A 72 -11.75 -13.47 -13.96
C GLY A 72 -11.46 -14.24 -12.67
N LYS A 73 -10.45 -13.79 -11.93
CA LYS A 73 -10.11 -14.40 -10.64
C LYS A 73 -10.64 -13.54 -9.50
N TYR A 74 -11.28 -14.17 -8.53
CA TYR A 74 -11.67 -13.50 -7.30
C TYR A 74 -10.65 -13.78 -6.21
N THR A 75 -10.27 -12.73 -5.49
CA THR A 75 -9.50 -12.84 -4.25
C THR A 75 -10.24 -12.06 -3.19
N SER A 76 -10.50 -12.66 -2.03
CA SER A 76 -11.21 -12.01 -0.93
C SER A 76 -10.40 -12.01 0.36
N PHE A 77 -10.71 -11.04 1.22
CA PHE A 77 -10.25 -10.96 2.60
C PHE A 77 -11.49 -10.82 3.49
N ASN A 78 -11.56 -11.65 4.53
CA ASN A 78 -12.63 -11.62 5.52
C ASN A 78 -12.01 -11.57 6.93
N SER A 79 -12.37 -10.55 7.70
CA SER A 79 -11.96 -10.40 9.10
C SER A 79 -12.51 -11.51 10.01
N HIS A 80 -13.69 -12.05 9.72
CA HIS A 80 -14.34 -13.11 10.50
C HIS A 80 -14.68 -14.29 9.58
N PRO A 81 -13.70 -15.14 9.23
CA PRO A 81 -13.87 -16.20 8.24
C PRO A 81 -14.79 -17.35 8.71
N ARG A 82 -15.11 -17.43 10.00
CA ARG A 82 -15.99 -18.46 10.58
C ARG A 82 -17.44 -18.01 10.74
N GLU A 83 -17.72 -16.74 10.46
CA GLU A 83 -19.05 -16.15 10.65
C GLU A 83 -19.67 -15.83 9.30
N SER A 84 -20.96 -16.18 9.14
CA SER A 84 -21.75 -15.78 7.98
C SER A 84 -22.39 -14.44 8.28
N TRP A 85 -21.68 -13.35 7.96
CA TRP A 85 -22.12 -12.00 8.25
C TRP A 85 -22.04 -11.06 7.06
N VAL A 86 -21.37 -11.44 5.97
CA VAL A 86 -21.22 -10.58 4.78
C VAL A 86 -22.55 -10.58 4.05
N PRO A 87 -23.31 -9.47 4.08
CA PRO A 87 -24.60 -9.41 3.41
C PRO A 87 -24.42 -9.40 1.89
N SER A 88 -25.43 -9.88 1.17
CA SER A 88 -25.50 -9.69 -0.28
C SER A 88 -25.68 -8.21 -0.62
N GLN A 89 -25.39 -7.83 -1.87
CA GLN A 89 -25.56 -6.44 -2.28
C GLN A 89 -27.03 -5.98 -2.13
N ASP A 90 -27.97 -6.85 -2.52
CA ASP A 90 -29.40 -6.55 -2.45
C ASP A 90 -29.85 -6.35 -0.99
N GLU A 91 -29.37 -7.19 -0.06
CA GLU A 91 -29.62 -7.04 1.38
C GLU A 91 -29.04 -5.72 1.94
N VAL A 92 -27.88 -5.27 1.45
CA VAL A 92 -27.31 -3.98 1.84
C VAL A 92 -28.20 -2.84 1.36
N ASP A 93 -28.57 -2.85 0.08
CA ASP A 93 -29.38 -1.78 -0.51
C ASP A 93 -30.78 -1.70 0.12
N GLU A 94 -31.35 -2.82 0.59
CA GLU A 94 -32.68 -2.90 1.20
C GLU A 94 -32.69 -2.61 2.72
N HIS A 95 -31.76 -3.17 3.49
CA HIS A 95 -31.83 -3.16 4.96
C HIS A 95 -30.82 -2.23 5.64
N TYR A 96 -29.76 -1.81 4.94
CA TYR A 96 -28.68 -1.03 5.53
C TYR A 96 -28.53 0.29 4.77
N PRO A 97 -28.99 1.44 5.32
CA PRO A 97 -28.85 2.71 4.62
C PRO A 97 -27.37 2.97 4.37
N ILE A 98 -26.98 2.98 3.09
CA ILE A 98 -25.58 3.22 2.73
C ILE A 98 -25.25 4.67 3.08
N THR A 99 -24.58 4.86 4.21
CA THR A 99 -24.26 6.19 4.75
C THR A 99 -23.17 6.89 3.95
N LYS A 100 -22.28 6.12 3.30
CA LYS A 100 -21.14 6.66 2.56
C LYS A 100 -20.70 5.71 1.45
N LYS A 101 -20.75 6.18 0.20
CA LYS A 101 -20.12 5.52 -0.95
C LYS A 101 -18.78 6.20 -1.22
N VAL A 102 -17.71 5.42 -1.36
CA VAL A 102 -16.39 5.92 -1.72
C VAL A 102 -16.03 5.38 -3.10
N THR A 103 -15.75 6.28 -4.02
CA THR A 103 -15.42 6.03 -5.43
C THR A 103 -13.96 6.40 -5.69
N PRO A 104 -13.34 5.90 -6.78
CA PRO A 104 -11.98 6.32 -7.15
C PRO A 104 -11.83 7.84 -7.31
N ALA A 105 -12.91 8.56 -7.66
CA ALA A 105 -12.92 10.01 -7.80
C ALA A 105 -12.67 10.74 -6.46
N ASP A 106 -13.08 10.16 -5.33
CA ASP A 106 -12.86 10.74 -4.00
C ASP A 106 -11.37 10.75 -3.60
N PHE A 107 -10.55 9.95 -4.29
CA PHE A 107 -9.10 9.92 -4.15
C PHE A 107 -8.38 10.72 -5.25
N GLY A 108 -9.12 11.26 -6.22
CA GLY A 108 -8.62 12.11 -7.29
C GLY A 108 -8.55 13.56 -6.85
N ASN A 109 -7.41 14.20 -7.11
CA ASN A 109 -7.14 15.64 -6.94
C ASN A 109 -7.03 16.16 -5.48
N ASN A 110 -5.98 15.72 -4.78
CA ASN A 110 -5.29 16.55 -3.77
C ASN A 110 -3.78 16.70 -4.09
N LEU A 111 -3.39 16.57 -5.36
CA LEU A 111 -2.02 16.85 -5.83
C LEU A 111 -1.85 18.26 -6.43
N ALA A 112 -2.92 19.07 -6.44
CA ALA A 112 -2.86 20.48 -6.85
C ALA A 112 -3.51 21.36 -5.77
N GLY A 113 -2.66 21.87 -4.87
CA GLY A 113 -2.86 22.94 -3.88
C GLY A 113 -4.26 23.41 -3.46
N LYS A 114 -4.57 23.26 -2.18
CA LYS A 114 -4.76 24.41 -1.26
C LYS A 114 -4.58 23.98 0.21
N PRO A 115 -4.00 24.86 1.06
CA PRO A 115 -3.62 24.54 2.43
C PRO A 115 -4.80 24.77 3.37
N GLY A 116 -5.17 23.76 4.15
CA GLY A 116 -6.22 23.93 5.16
C GLY A 116 -6.40 22.67 5.99
N ALA A 117 -6.09 22.80 7.28
CA ALA A 117 -6.34 21.85 8.37
C ALA A 117 -5.46 20.59 8.42
N GLY A 118 -4.66 20.50 9.49
CA GLY A 118 -4.02 19.26 9.93
C GLY A 118 -2.57 19.09 9.46
N ARG A 119 -1.69 19.99 9.90
CA ARG A 119 -0.23 19.85 9.80
C ARG A 119 0.24 18.59 10.56
N LEU A 120 0.12 17.40 9.95
CA LEU A 120 1.03 16.31 10.26
C LEU A 120 2.38 16.74 9.71
N GLN A 121 3.14 17.42 10.56
CA GLN A 121 4.57 17.61 10.32
C GLN A 121 5.15 16.23 10.11
N SER A 122 5.38 15.86 8.85
CA SER A 122 6.38 14.86 8.53
C SER A 122 7.71 15.44 9.01
N LEU A 123 8.00 15.27 10.29
CA LEU A 123 9.35 15.31 10.79
C LEU A 123 10.06 14.18 10.07
N SER A 124 10.65 14.51 8.92
CA SER A 124 11.89 13.92 8.48
C SER A 124 12.96 14.30 9.52
N LYS A 125 12.82 13.75 10.73
CA LYS A 125 13.91 13.73 11.69
C LYS A 125 14.97 12.89 11.00
N GLY A 126 16.01 13.60 10.56
CA GLY A 126 17.18 13.02 9.95
C GLY A 126 17.61 11.80 10.73
N ARG A 127 18.08 10.80 9.99
CA ARG A 127 18.66 9.55 10.49
C ARG A 127 19.75 9.86 11.53
N GLN A 128 19.36 10.08 12.80
CA GLN A 128 20.29 10.27 13.88
C GLN A 128 20.96 8.91 14.10
N ARG A 129 22.27 8.87 13.85
CA ARG A 129 23.10 7.73 14.22
C ARG A 129 22.97 7.54 15.73
N LEU A 130 22.45 6.39 16.16
CA LEU A 130 22.20 6.03 17.57
C LEU A 130 23.48 5.82 18.40
N PHE A 131 24.65 6.08 17.83
CA PHE A 131 25.93 5.93 18.53
C PHE A 131 26.93 6.96 18.00
N LYS A 132 27.49 7.74 18.93
CA LYS A 132 28.71 8.53 18.69
C LYS A 132 29.87 7.55 18.80
N ILE A 133 30.56 7.28 17.70
CA ILE A 133 31.87 6.63 17.73
C ILE A 133 32.79 7.63 18.44
N SER A 134 33.21 7.33 19.66
CA SER A 134 34.25 8.09 20.36
C SER A 134 35.53 8.03 19.53
N LYS A 135 36.27 9.15 19.49
CA LYS A 135 37.63 9.14 18.94
C LYS A 135 38.48 8.20 19.81
N PRO A 136 39.31 7.31 19.22
CA PRO A 136 40.22 6.49 20.00
C PRO A 136 41.21 7.39 20.77
N PRO A 137 41.69 6.98 21.95
CA PRO A 137 42.64 7.75 22.72
C PRO A 137 43.90 7.99 21.89
N LEU A 138 44.34 9.24 21.85
CA LEU A 138 45.68 9.55 21.38
C LEU A 138 46.64 8.91 22.38
N TRP A 139 47.31 7.85 21.97
CA TRP A 139 48.45 7.32 22.71
C TRP A 139 49.43 8.48 22.88
N ALA A 140 49.58 8.97 24.11
CA ALA A 140 50.67 9.85 24.47
C ALA A 140 51.95 9.03 24.32
N TYR A 141 52.66 9.23 23.21
CA TYR A 141 54.07 8.91 23.17
C TYR A 141 54.77 9.99 23.99
N SER A 142 55.27 9.55 25.15
CA SER A 142 56.52 9.95 25.82
C SER A 142 56.97 11.39 25.66
#